data_AF-A0A6A5WRK0-F1
#
_entry.id   AF-A0A6A5WRK0-F1
#
_cell.length_a   1.000
_cell.length_b   1.000
_cell.length_c   1.000
_cell.angle_alpha   90.00
_cell.angle_beta   90.00
_cell.angle_gamma   90.00
#
_symmetry.space_group_name_H-M   'P 1'
#
loop_
_entity.id
_entity.type
_entity.pdbx_description
1 polymer ?
#
loop_
_entity_poly.entity_id
_entity_poly.type
_entity_poly.pdbx_seq_one_letter_code
_entity_poly.pdbx_strand_id
1 'polypeptide(L)'
;MLQTTNVKSLQVGIKHKLMGVDADLRFVGIYPSQDSTACEKGWFCPYLFASARTPQVPRSNDFSICQFFGPFLGGDYALAHKLLSETIHTLSLCDPNPTTDIGTNRLLILFTGISPYRANMWSTSRRPGCGTIIFHLLDGCPSLVIPVTSKAPICAWSPWTLSQMRLAHNSINAAGGMWQAEWQHEQICEWLDGVISVPHVDPKVREKYVEVLGRSVSLIINGALALERCQPLLGKLDPERAGICMFRY
;
A
#
# COMPACT_ATOMS: atom_id res chain seq x y z
N MET A 1 -21.90 5.55 4.45
CA MET A 1 -20.92 4.54 4.90
C MET A 1 -20.52 3.73 3.67
N LEU A 2 -19.24 3.69 3.32
CA LEU A 2 -18.76 2.81 2.22
C LEU A 2 -18.75 1.38 2.74
N GLN A 3 -19.36 0.45 2.02
CA GLN A 3 -19.39 -0.97 2.36
C GLN A 3 -18.82 -1.75 1.17
N THR A 4 -17.95 -2.72 1.46
CA THR A 4 -17.42 -3.57 0.39
C THR A 4 -18.49 -4.59 0.00
N THR A 5 -18.88 -4.57 -1.27
CA THR A 5 -19.86 -5.48 -1.87
C THR A 5 -19.27 -6.35 -2.98
N ASN A 6 -18.10 -5.97 -3.50
CA ASN A 6 -17.39 -6.70 -4.52
C ASN A 6 -15.86 -6.65 -4.30
N VAL A 7 -15.18 -7.74 -4.69
CA VAL A 7 -13.71 -7.81 -4.69
C VAL A 7 -13.24 -8.05 -6.12
N LYS A 8 -12.58 -7.04 -6.70
CA LYS A 8 -11.99 -7.14 -8.03
C LYS A 8 -10.58 -7.70 -7.93
N SER A 9 -10.33 -8.82 -8.62
CA SER A 9 -9.00 -9.45 -8.65
C SER A 9 -8.31 -9.17 -9.98
N LEU A 10 -7.12 -8.59 -9.92
CA LEU A 10 -6.29 -8.24 -11.08
C LEU A 10 -5.07 -9.13 -11.11
N GLN A 11 -4.96 -9.96 -12.14
CA GLN A 11 -3.73 -10.72 -12.38
C GLN A 11 -2.71 -9.82 -13.10
N VAL A 12 -1.60 -9.55 -12.43
CA VAL A 12 -0.53 -8.66 -12.90
C VAL A 12 0.70 -9.48 -13.28
N GLY A 13 1.13 -9.33 -14.53
CA GLY A 13 2.39 -9.86 -15.02
C GLY A 13 3.49 -8.79 -15.01
N ILE A 14 4.54 -8.98 -14.22
CA ILE A 14 5.66 -8.04 -14.12
C ILE A 14 6.84 -8.59 -14.91
N LYS A 15 7.02 -8.13 -16.15
CA LYS A 15 8.17 -8.51 -16.97
C LYS A 15 9.43 -7.82 -16.43
N HIS A 16 10.49 -8.59 -16.23
CA HIS A 16 11.77 -8.06 -15.77
C HIS A 16 12.93 -8.85 -16.38
N LYS A 17 14.06 -8.17 -16.59
CA LYS A 17 15.35 -8.79 -16.96
C LYS A 17 16.35 -8.81 -15.80
N LEU A 18 15.91 -8.37 -14.61
CA LEU A 18 16.75 -8.33 -13.42
C LEU A 18 17.04 -9.75 -12.93
N MET A 19 18.29 -9.97 -12.51
CA MET A 19 18.74 -11.20 -11.86
C MET A 19 19.47 -10.82 -10.58
N GLY A 20 18.84 -11.06 -9.43
CA GLY A 20 19.49 -10.91 -8.12
C GLY A 20 19.86 -9.47 -7.76
N VAL A 21 19.06 -8.48 -8.16
CA VAL A 21 19.30 -7.07 -7.80
C VAL A 21 18.59 -6.78 -6.47
N ASP A 22 19.30 -6.21 -5.51
CA ASP A 22 18.72 -5.81 -4.23
C ASP A 22 17.78 -4.62 -4.42
N ALA A 23 16.68 -4.62 -3.67
CA ALA A 23 15.77 -3.50 -3.57
C ALA A 23 16.37 -2.43 -2.64
N ASP A 24 16.45 -1.16 -3.07
CA ASP A 24 16.76 -0.03 -2.20
C ASP A 24 15.54 0.24 -1.30
N LEU A 25 15.53 -0.42 -0.15
CA LEU A 25 14.53 -0.25 0.90
C LEU A 25 15.03 0.72 1.97
N ARG A 26 14.17 1.66 2.34
CA ARG A 26 14.40 2.62 3.42
C ARG A 26 13.22 2.62 4.36
N PHE A 27 13.47 2.83 5.65
CA PHE A 27 12.46 2.72 6.69
C PHE A 27 12.29 4.06 7.40
N VAL A 28 11.03 4.42 7.68
CA VAL A 28 10.65 5.61 8.45
C VAL A 28 10.10 5.16 9.80
N GLY A 29 10.26 5.99 10.83
CA GLY A 29 9.75 5.70 12.17
C GLY A 29 10.30 4.39 12.72
N ILE A 30 11.63 4.24 12.75
CA ILE A 30 12.31 3.00 13.14
C ILE A 30 12.34 2.88 14.66
N TYR A 31 11.91 1.75 15.21
CA TYR A 31 11.98 1.43 16.63
C TYR A 31 12.40 -0.03 16.86
N PRO A 32 12.95 -0.38 18.05
CA PRO A 32 13.29 -1.77 18.35
C PRO A 32 12.09 -2.69 18.21
N SER A 33 12.27 -3.82 17.55
CA SER A 33 11.19 -4.77 17.35
C SER A 33 10.81 -5.47 18.64
N GLN A 34 9.50 -5.58 18.89
CA GLN A 34 8.97 -6.42 19.97
C GLN A 34 9.01 -7.91 19.60
N ASP A 35 8.92 -8.22 18.31
CA ASP A 35 9.02 -9.57 17.78
C ASP A 35 9.94 -9.61 16.54
N SER A 36 11.17 -10.07 16.75
CA SER A 36 12.15 -10.22 15.67
C SER A 36 11.85 -11.37 14.69
N THR A 37 10.85 -12.20 14.98
CA THR A 37 10.39 -13.31 14.14
C THR A 37 9.16 -12.96 13.30
N ALA A 38 8.55 -11.80 13.57
CA ALA A 38 7.42 -11.23 12.85
C ALA A 38 7.67 -11.14 11.34
N CYS A 39 6.72 -11.65 10.54
CA CYS A 39 6.79 -11.69 9.08
C CYS A 39 5.87 -10.67 8.41
N GLU A 40 4.95 -10.05 9.15
CA GLU A 40 3.96 -9.07 8.67
C GLU A 40 4.60 -7.80 8.11
N LYS A 41 5.76 -7.38 8.64
CA LYS A 41 6.49 -6.18 8.17
C LYS A 41 6.87 -6.30 6.69
N GLY A 42 7.08 -7.54 6.25
CA GLY A 42 7.37 -7.91 4.88
C GLY A 42 6.16 -8.33 4.06
N TRP A 43 4.92 -8.05 4.49
CA TRP A 43 3.72 -8.55 3.80
C TRP A 43 3.69 -8.19 2.32
N PHE A 44 4.26 -7.04 1.94
CA PHE A 44 4.32 -6.58 0.55
C PHE A 44 5.60 -7.00 -0.20
N CYS A 45 6.59 -7.59 0.47
CA CYS A 45 7.82 -8.10 -0.15
C CYS A 45 7.60 -9.11 -1.30
N PRO A 46 6.54 -9.95 -1.33
CA PRO A 46 6.28 -10.83 -2.46
C PRO A 46 6.13 -10.09 -3.80
N TYR A 47 5.67 -8.84 -3.82
CA TYR A 47 5.64 -8.02 -5.02
C TYR A 47 7.05 -7.71 -5.55
N LEU A 48 7.96 -7.30 -4.66
CA LEU A 48 9.36 -7.04 -5.00
C LEU A 48 10.07 -8.33 -5.47
N PHE A 49 9.82 -9.43 -4.76
CA PHE A 49 10.37 -10.73 -5.14
C PHE A 49 9.86 -11.21 -6.52
N ALA A 50 8.57 -11.07 -6.79
CA ALA A 50 7.97 -11.42 -8.08
C ALA A 50 8.56 -10.58 -9.23
N SER A 51 9.02 -9.37 -8.94
CA SER A 51 9.65 -8.46 -9.90
C SER A 51 11.19 -8.58 -9.96
N ALA A 52 11.74 -9.68 -9.42
CA ALA A 52 13.16 -10.00 -9.32
C ALA A 52 14.02 -8.94 -8.60
N ARG A 53 13.41 -8.29 -7.61
CA ARG A 53 14.10 -7.42 -6.66
C ARG A 53 14.16 -8.14 -5.32
N THR A 54 15.34 -8.22 -4.73
CA THR A 54 15.52 -8.89 -3.43
C THR A 54 15.25 -7.89 -2.31
N PRO A 55 14.14 -8.01 -1.56
CA PRO A 55 13.87 -7.14 -0.43
C PRO A 55 14.68 -7.57 0.80
N GLN A 56 15.26 -6.59 1.50
CA GLN A 56 15.94 -6.82 2.78
C GLN A 56 15.26 -5.99 3.87
N VAL A 57 14.52 -6.66 4.75
CA VAL A 57 13.83 -6.02 5.87
C VAL A 57 14.52 -6.42 7.18
N PRO A 58 15.00 -5.46 8.00
CA PRO A 58 15.69 -5.76 9.24
C PRO A 58 14.74 -6.39 10.25
N ARG A 59 15.11 -7.53 10.83
CA ARG A 59 14.31 -8.24 11.83
C ARG A 59 14.32 -7.55 13.19
N SER A 60 15.43 -6.92 13.56
CA SER A 60 15.61 -6.27 14.87
C SER A 60 14.78 -5.01 15.04
N ASN A 61 14.20 -4.48 13.96
CA ASN A 61 13.53 -3.19 13.95
C ASN A 61 12.10 -3.33 13.42
N ASP A 62 11.20 -2.57 14.00
CA ASP A 62 9.92 -2.21 13.44
C ASP A 62 10.04 -0.83 12.77
N PHE A 63 9.06 -0.47 11.94
CA PHE A 63 9.04 0.79 11.21
C PHE A 63 7.61 1.24 10.96
N SER A 64 7.39 2.53 10.73
CA SER A 64 6.06 3.05 10.37
C SER A 64 5.74 2.86 8.89
N ILE A 65 6.72 3.10 8.01
CA ILE A 65 6.60 2.98 6.56
C ILE A 65 7.88 2.37 5.99
N CYS A 66 7.75 1.35 5.14
CA CYS A 66 8.82 0.88 4.28
C CYS A 66 8.69 1.55 2.91
N GLN A 67 9.81 2.04 2.38
CA GLN A 67 9.90 2.79 1.14
C GLN A 67 10.84 2.08 0.18
N PHE A 68 10.45 1.98 -1.08
CA PHE A 68 11.22 1.37 -2.16
C PHE A 68 11.63 2.42 -3.19
N PHE A 69 12.95 2.64 -3.36
CA PHE A 69 13.50 3.68 -4.24
C PHE A 69 14.07 3.16 -5.55
N GLY A 70 14.35 1.86 -5.67
CA GLY A 70 14.81 1.28 -6.93
C GLY A 70 15.30 -0.14 -6.82
N PRO A 71 15.48 -0.83 -7.96
CA PRO A 71 15.37 -0.30 -9.32
C PRO A 71 13.92 -0.09 -9.81
N PHE A 72 13.67 1.04 -10.47
CA PHE A 72 12.36 1.37 -11.05
C PHE A 72 12.13 0.62 -12.35
N LEU A 73 10.98 -0.06 -12.44
CA LEU A 73 10.54 -0.74 -13.65
C LEU A 73 9.37 0.06 -14.24
N GLY A 74 9.30 0.16 -15.58
CA GLY A 74 8.12 0.73 -16.25
C GLY A 74 6.82 0.00 -15.88
N GLY A 75 6.91 -1.27 -15.46
CA GLY A 75 5.80 -2.04 -14.93
C GLY A 75 5.25 -1.53 -13.60
N ASP A 76 6.06 -0.87 -12.76
CA ASP A 76 5.59 -0.29 -11.49
C ASP A 76 4.66 0.90 -11.78
N TYR A 77 5.06 1.75 -12.73
CA TYR A 77 4.28 2.88 -13.21
C TYR A 77 2.95 2.44 -13.86
N ALA A 78 3.03 1.47 -14.78
CA ALA A 78 1.84 0.93 -15.45
C ALA A 78 0.88 0.21 -14.46
N LEU A 79 1.43 -0.42 -13.42
CA LEU A 79 0.62 -1.03 -12.37
C LEU A 79 -0.18 0.03 -11.62
N ALA A 80 0.43 1.14 -11.20
CA ALA A 80 -0.26 2.22 -10.52
C ALA A 80 -1.44 2.75 -11.35
N HIS A 81 -1.23 2.97 -12.65
CA HIS A 81 -2.29 3.42 -13.58
C HIS A 81 -3.44 2.40 -13.63
N LYS A 82 -3.09 1.12 -13.71
CA LYS A 82 -4.09 0.06 -13.78
C LYS A 82 -4.88 -0.03 -12.48
N LEU A 83 -4.22 -0.01 -11.32
CA LEU A 83 -4.88 -0.02 -10.01
C LEU A 83 -5.82 1.19 -9.86
N LEU A 84 -5.38 2.38 -10.26
CA LEU A 84 -6.21 3.58 -10.25
C LEU A 84 -7.44 3.42 -11.15
N SER A 85 -7.26 2.98 -12.41
CA SER A 85 -8.36 2.82 -13.37
C SER A 85 -9.42 1.79 -12.95
N GLU A 86 -9.03 0.86 -12.09
CA GLU A 86 -9.88 -0.23 -11.59
C GLU A 86 -10.45 0.06 -10.20
N THR A 87 -10.06 1.17 -9.59
CA THR A 87 -10.60 1.62 -8.31
C THR A 87 -11.93 2.33 -8.52
N ILE A 88 -12.93 2.00 -7.69
CA ILE A 88 -14.29 2.55 -7.82
C ILE A 88 -14.42 3.95 -7.21
N HIS A 89 -13.73 4.19 -6.09
CA HIS A 89 -13.78 5.46 -5.37
C HIS A 89 -12.39 6.05 -5.21
N THR A 90 -12.18 7.24 -5.76
CA THR A 90 -10.89 7.94 -5.73
C THR A 90 -11.05 9.31 -5.09
N LEU A 91 -10.42 9.49 -3.94
CA LEU A 91 -10.22 10.78 -3.29
C LEU A 91 -9.00 11.44 -3.93
N SER A 92 -9.10 12.68 -4.41
CA SER A 92 -8.02 13.30 -5.17
C SER A 92 -7.71 14.69 -4.64
N LEU A 93 -6.44 14.94 -4.31
CA LEU A 93 -5.90 16.26 -3.95
C LEU A 93 -5.25 16.97 -5.14
N CYS A 94 -5.19 16.33 -6.31
CA CYS A 94 -4.78 16.89 -7.59
C CYS A 94 -5.53 16.16 -8.70
N ASP A 95 -5.40 16.55 -9.97
CA ASP A 95 -5.97 15.78 -11.09
C ASP A 95 -5.37 14.36 -11.08
N PRO A 96 -6.17 13.29 -10.89
CA PRO A 96 -5.66 11.92 -10.83
C PRO A 96 -5.33 11.34 -12.21
N ASN A 97 -5.71 11.99 -13.31
CA ASN A 97 -5.50 11.45 -14.64
C ASN A 97 -3.99 11.33 -14.95
N PRO A 98 -3.47 10.11 -15.21
CA PRO A 98 -2.06 9.93 -15.51
C PRO A 98 -1.57 10.59 -16.80
N THR A 99 -2.48 10.97 -17.71
CA THR A 99 -2.11 11.66 -18.95
C THR A 99 -2.00 13.16 -18.78
N THR A 100 -2.49 13.72 -17.67
CA THR A 100 -2.39 15.15 -17.40
C THR A 100 -1.03 15.45 -16.77
N ASP A 101 -0.26 16.33 -17.38
CA ASP A 101 0.94 16.88 -16.74
C ASP A 101 0.54 17.97 -15.74
N ILE A 102 0.83 17.73 -14.46
CA ILE A 102 0.65 18.71 -13.38
C ILE A 102 1.99 19.28 -12.89
N GLY A 103 3.09 19.03 -13.60
CA GLY A 103 4.44 19.46 -13.25
C GLY A 103 5.14 18.60 -12.19
N THR A 104 4.48 17.53 -11.70
CA THR A 104 5.05 16.61 -10.73
C THR A 104 4.39 15.23 -10.77
N ASN A 105 5.04 14.23 -10.17
CA ASN A 105 4.49 12.89 -10.00
C ASN A 105 3.36 12.87 -8.97
N ARG A 106 2.59 11.79 -8.99
CA ARG A 106 1.50 11.48 -8.07
C ARG A 106 1.84 10.25 -7.26
N LEU A 107 1.16 10.10 -6.13
CA LEU A 107 1.19 8.90 -5.33
C LEU A 107 -0.25 8.40 -5.18
N LEU A 108 -0.49 7.18 -5.63
CA LEU A 108 -1.71 6.42 -5.39
C LEU A 108 -1.55 5.70 -4.06
N ILE A 109 -2.41 5.99 -3.08
CA ILE A 109 -2.52 5.29 -1.81
C ILE A 109 -3.80 4.48 -1.83
N LEU A 110 -3.70 3.18 -1.53
CA LEU A 110 -4.86 2.29 -1.49
C LEU A 110 -4.66 1.18 -0.47
N PHE A 111 -5.78 0.64 0.01
CA PHE A 111 -5.80 -0.63 0.68
C PHE A 111 -5.99 -1.76 -0.35
N THR A 112 -5.12 -2.76 -0.34
CA THR A 112 -5.19 -3.91 -1.26
C THR A 112 -4.70 -5.18 -0.60
N GLY A 113 -5.04 -6.33 -1.15
CA GLY A 113 -4.39 -7.60 -0.84
C GLY A 113 -3.67 -8.20 -2.03
N ILE A 114 -2.66 -9.01 -1.76
CA ILE A 114 -1.92 -9.75 -2.78
C ILE A 114 -2.03 -11.24 -2.55
N SER A 115 -2.15 -11.99 -3.65
CA SER A 115 -2.18 -13.45 -3.65
C SER A 115 -1.21 -14.03 -4.68
N PRO A 116 -0.65 -15.23 -4.44
CA PRO A 116 0.17 -15.89 -5.42
C PRO A 116 -0.67 -16.31 -6.63
N TYR A 117 -0.05 -16.35 -7.80
CA TYR A 117 -0.76 -16.66 -9.04
C TYR A 117 -1.39 -18.07 -9.05
N ARG A 118 -0.75 -19.07 -8.44
CA ARG A 118 -1.23 -20.46 -8.48
C ARG A 118 -0.99 -21.20 -7.16
N ALA A 119 -1.94 -22.07 -6.82
CA ALA A 119 -1.82 -23.10 -5.78
C ALA A 119 -1.37 -22.58 -4.40
N ASN A 120 -1.69 -21.32 -4.07
CA ASN A 120 -1.29 -20.68 -2.81
C ASN A 120 0.23 -20.71 -2.55
N MET A 121 1.06 -20.83 -3.60
CA MET A 121 2.52 -20.93 -3.49
C MET A 121 3.22 -19.70 -4.07
N TRP A 122 3.80 -18.87 -3.21
CA TRP A 122 4.56 -17.67 -3.59
C TRP A 122 5.80 -17.96 -4.44
N SER A 123 6.39 -19.14 -4.32
CA SER A 123 7.49 -19.59 -5.18
C SER A 123 7.10 -19.66 -6.66
N THR A 124 5.81 -19.87 -6.96
CA THR A 124 5.29 -19.95 -8.34
C THR A 124 4.97 -18.59 -8.94
N SER A 125 4.97 -17.53 -8.12
CA SER A 125 4.76 -16.15 -8.56
C SER A 125 5.98 -15.63 -9.33
N ARG A 126 7.18 -16.20 -9.14
CA ARG A 126 8.37 -15.85 -9.90
C ARG A 126 8.61 -16.87 -11.00
N ARG A 127 8.68 -16.43 -12.25
CA ARG A 127 9.03 -17.24 -13.42
C ARG A 127 10.21 -16.61 -14.16
N PRO A 128 10.95 -17.38 -14.97
CA PRO A 128 11.98 -16.81 -15.82
C PRO A 128 11.43 -15.62 -16.65
N GLY A 129 12.01 -14.45 -16.45
CA GLY A 129 11.65 -13.21 -17.16
C GLY A 129 10.32 -12.54 -16.80
N CYS A 130 9.54 -13.10 -15.87
CA CYS A 130 8.22 -12.56 -15.51
C CYS A 130 7.76 -13.00 -14.10
N GLY A 131 7.32 -12.05 -13.29
CA GLY A 131 6.51 -12.29 -12.10
C GLY A 131 5.04 -12.34 -12.43
N THR A 132 4.24 -13.16 -11.76
CA THR A 132 2.78 -13.08 -11.80
C THR A 132 2.22 -13.05 -10.39
N ILE A 133 1.45 -12.01 -10.08
CA ILE A 133 0.83 -11.76 -8.78
C ILE A 133 -0.60 -11.30 -8.97
N ILE A 134 -1.48 -11.63 -8.03
CA ILE A 134 -2.87 -11.17 -8.07
C ILE A 134 -3.03 -10.03 -7.05
N PHE A 135 -3.56 -8.90 -7.48
CA PHE A 135 -3.98 -7.80 -6.60
C PHE A 135 -5.49 -7.86 -6.39
N HIS A 136 -5.94 -7.59 -5.17
CA HIS A 136 -7.34 -7.55 -4.79
C HIS A 136 -7.73 -6.11 -4.43
N LEU A 137 -8.63 -5.54 -5.21
CA LEU A 137 -9.22 -4.23 -4.98
C LEU A 137 -10.61 -4.41 -4.37
N LEU A 138 -10.90 -3.63 -3.33
CA LEU A 138 -12.13 -3.72 -2.56
C LEU A 138 -12.93 -2.44 -2.79
N ASP A 139 -14.16 -2.56 -3.29
CA ASP A 139 -14.99 -1.41 -3.67
C ASP A 139 -15.38 -0.51 -2.48
N GLY A 140 -15.43 -1.04 -1.26
CA GLY A 140 -15.68 -0.26 -0.05
C GLY A 140 -14.44 0.47 0.51
N CYS A 141 -13.25 0.26 -0.06
CA CYS A 141 -12.03 0.95 0.31
C CYS A 141 -11.70 2.02 -0.75
N PRO A 142 -11.81 3.33 -0.43
CA PRO A 142 -11.41 4.35 -1.38
C PRO A 142 -9.88 4.32 -1.60
N SER A 143 -9.43 4.81 -2.75
CA SER A 143 -8.04 5.20 -2.96
C SER A 143 -7.88 6.71 -2.78
N LEU A 144 -6.65 7.14 -2.53
CA LEU A 144 -6.25 8.53 -2.41
C LEU A 144 -5.16 8.82 -3.43
N VAL A 145 -5.29 9.92 -4.15
CA VAL A 145 -4.26 10.45 -5.05
C VAL A 145 -3.78 11.80 -4.53
N ILE A 146 -2.48 11.92 -4.33
CA ILE A 146 -1.83 13.19 -3.96
C ILE A 146 -0.69 13.52 -4.93
N PRO A 147 -0.39 14.81 -5.13
CA PRO A 147 0.82 15.22 -5.83
C PRO A 147 2.02 15.07 -4.89
N VAL A 148 3.15 14.57 -5.39
CA VAL A 148 4.35 14.32 -4.59
C VAL A 148 5.59 14.95 -5.18
N THR A 149 6.59 15.21 -4.35
CA THR A 149 7.90 15.73 -4.77
C THR A 149 8.78 14.63 -5.36
N SER A 150 9.94 15.00 -5.91
CA SER A 150 10.95 14.05 -6.40
C SER A 150 11.52 13.12 -5.32
N LYS A 151 11.29 13.43 -4.03
CA LYS A 151 11.70 12.60 -2.88
C LYS A 151 10.79 11.39 -2.66
N ALA A 152 9.62 11.34 -3.28
CA ALA A 152 8.70 10.22 -3.09
C ALA A 152 9.30 8.91 -3.61
N PRO A 153 9.16 7.79 -2.89
CA PRO A 153 9.61 6.50 -3.36
C PRO A 153 8.78 6.01 -4.54
N ILE A 154 9.26 4.96 -5.22
CA ILE A 154 8.50 4.29 -6.28
C ILE A 154 7.26 3.61 -5.70
N CYS A 155 7.45 2.94 -4.56
CA CYS A 155 6.41 2.27 -3.83
C CYS A 155 6.70 2.41 -2.33
N ALA A 156 5.65 2.42 -1.51
CA ALA A 156 5.78 2.32 -0.07
C ALA A 156 4.65 1.47 0.50
N TRP A 157 4.80 0.99 1.74
CA TRP A 157 3.71 0.33 2.45
C TRP A 157 3.84 0.53 3.96
N SER A 158 2.68 0.52 4.62
CA SER A 158 2.59 0.40 6.07
C SER A 158 2.77 -1.07 6.47
N PRO A 159 3.48 -1.42 7.57
CA PRO A 159 3.70 -2.81 7.95
C PRO A 159 2.42 -3.52 8.43
N TRP A 160 1.38 -2.75 8.77
CA TRP A 160 0.16 -3.24 9.38
C TRP A 160 -0.70 -3.99 8.36
N THR A 161 -1.05 -5.23 8.73
CA THR A 161 -1.87 -6.12 7.91
C THR A 161 -3.32 -6.13 8.35
N LEU A 162 -4.22 -6.56 7.46
CA LEU A 162 -5.64 -6.78 7.77
C LEU A 162 -5.83 -7.75 8.93
N SER A 163 -4.96 -8.76 9.03
CA SER A 163 -4.97 -9.71 10.15
C SER A 163 -4.81 -8.99 11.48
N GLN A 164 -3.82 -8.09 11.59
CA GLN A 164 -3.58 -7.30 12.81
C GLN A 164 -4.71 -6.31 13.10
N MET A 165 -5.27 -5.67 12.07
CA MET A 165 -6.42 -4.77 12.21
C MET A 165 -7.63 -5.51 12.81
N ARG A 166 -7.91 -6.73 12.32
CA ARG A 166 -9.00 -7.57 12.83
C ARG A 166 -8.77 -8.07 14.25
N LEU A 167 -7.54 -8.48 14.55
CA LEU A 167 -7.17 -8.93 15.90
C LEU A 167 -7.35 -7.81 16.92
N ALA A 168 -6.93 -6.59 16.58
CA ALA A 168 -7.11 -5.43 17.43
C ALA A 168 -8.57 -5.05 17.63
N HIS A 169 -9.39 -5.09 16.57
CA HIS A 169 -10.82 -4.79 16.67
C HIS A 169 -11.58 -5.78 17.58
N ASN A 170 -11.17 -7.05 17.59
CA ASN A 170 -11.81 -8.10 18.39
C ASN A 170 -11.22 -8.27 19.80
N SER A 171 -10.13 -7.57 20.13
CA SER A 171 -9.51 -7.67 21.45
C SER A 171 -10.22 -6.79 22.48
N ILE A 172 -10.64 -7.40 23.59
CA ILE A 172 -11.32 -6.72 24.71
C ILE A 172 -10.32 -5.89 25.54
N ASN A 173 -9.04 -6.31 25.55
CA ASN A 173 -7.95 -5.61 26.22
C ASN A 173 -6.85 -5.32 25.21
N ALA A 174 -6.67 -4.05 24.85
CA ALA A 174 -5.54 -3.63 24.01
C ALA A 174 -4.24 -3.84 24.78
N ALA A 175 -3.51 -4.91 24.46
CA ALA A 175 -2.16 -5.10 24.96
C ALA A 175 -1.20 -4.12 24.28
N GLY A 176 -0.15 -3.69 24.97
CA GLY A 176 0.91 -2.88 24.37
C GLY A 176 1.52 -3.59 23.16
N GLY A 177 1.69 -2.87 22.05
CA GLY A 177 2.20 -3.41 20.78
C GLY A 177 1.14 -3.83 19.77
N MET A 178 -0.15 -3.81 20.14
CA MET A 178 -1.24 -4.07 19.18
C MET A 178 -1.47 -2.87 18.26
N TRP A 179 -1.93 -3.16 17.04
CA TRP A 179 -2.31 -2.14 16.06
C TRP A 179 -3.38 -1.19 16.61
N GLN A 180 -3.25 0.10 16.31
CA GLN A 180 -4.26 1.12 16.60
C GLN A 180 -4.49 1.99 15.36
N ALA A 181 -5.76 2.27 15.05
CA ALA A 181 -6.14 3.06 13.88
C ALA A 181 -5.54 4.47 13.91
N GLU A 182 -5.57 5.12 15.08
CA GLU A 182 -5.01 6.46 15.31
C GLU A 182 -3.50 6.48 15.08
N TRP A 183 -2.80 5.46 15.57
CA TRP A 183 -1.36 5.36 15.41
C TRP A 183 -0.96 5.13 13.93
N GLN A 184 -1.64 4.24 13.22
CA GLN A 184 -1.39 4.06 11.78
C GLN A 184 -1.74 5.32 10.99
N HIS A 185 -2.83 6.02 11.36
CA HIS A 185 -3.19 7.29 10.74
C HIS A 185 -2.08 8.31 10.90
N GLU A 186 -1.58 8.53 12.13
CA GLU A 186 -0.52 9.47 12.42
C GLU A 186 0.76 9.14 11.64
N GLN A 187 1.18 7.87 11.67
CA GLN A 187 2.33 7.37 10.93
C GLN A 187 2.25 7.63 9.42
N ILE A 188 1.08 7.42 8.81
CA ILE A 188 0.87 7.67 7.38
C ILE A 188 0.86 9.16 7.10
N CYS A 189 0.12 9.96 7.87
CA CYS A 189 0.03 11.41 7.66
C CYS A 189 1.39 12.09 7.82
N GLU A 190 2.14 11.79 8.89
CA GLU A 190 3.48 12.32 9.13
C GLU A 190 4.43 12.00 7.96
N TRP A 191 4.39 10.76 7.46
CA TRP A 191 5.19 10.38 6.29
C TRP A 191 4.75 11.11 5.01
N LEU A 192 3.44 11.23 4.78
CA LEU A 192 2.90 11.91 3.60
C LEU A 192 3.26 13.40 3.57
N ASP A 193 3.29 14.08 4.71
CA ASP A 193 3.73 15.47 4.82
C ASP A 193 5.18 15.66 4.34
N GLY A 194 6.03 14.64 4.51
CA GLY A 194 7.41 14.64 4.03
C GLY A 194 7.57 14.49 2.50
N VAL A 195 6.55 13.98 1.80
CA VAL A 195 6.63 13.68 0.35
C VAL A 195 5.64 14.49 -0.50
N ILE A 196 4.57 15.02 0.08
CA ILE A 196 3.53 15.77 -0.64
C ILE A 196 4.09 17.05 -1.26
N SER A 197 3.62 17.37 -2.46
CA SER A 197 3.95 18.62 -3.14
C SER A 197 2.81 19.62 -3.03
N VAL A 198 2.78 20.38 -1.93
CA VAL A 198 1.75 21.41 -1.64
C VAL A 198 1.48 22.39 -2.81
N PRO A 199 2.49 22.90 -3.56
CA PRO A 199 2.23 23.78 -4.69
C PRO A 199 1.36 23.18 -5.82
N HIS A 200 1.35 21.85 -5.92
CA HIS A 200 0.64 21.10 -6.95
C HIS A 200 -0.70 20.51 -6.44
N VAL A 201 -1.06 20.75 -5.17
CA VAL A 201 -2.38 20.42 -4.63
C VAL A 201 -3.42 21.34 -5.29
N ASP A 202 -4.60 20.79 -5.59
CA ASP A 202 -5.74 21.49 -6.18
C ASP A 202 -5.99 22.79 -5.38
N PRO A 203 -5.99 23.96 -6.04
CA PRO A 203 -6.19 25.25 -5.39
C PRO A 203 -7.40 25.30 -4.45
N LYS A 204 -8.46 24.54 -4.74
CA LYS A 204 -9.70 24.52 -3.92
C LYS A 204 -9.51 23.93 -2.53
N VAL A 205 -8.54 23.02 -2.36
CA VAL A 205 -8.29 22.32 -1.08
C VAL A 205 -6.92 22.65 -0.50
N ARG A 206 -6.07 23.36 -1.22
CA ARG A 206 -4.67 23.66 -0.84
C ARG A 206 -4.54 24.29 0.54
N GLU A 207 -5.39 25.26 0.89
CA GLU A 207 -5.33 25.93 2.20
C GLU A 207 -5.72 25.01 3.38
N LYS A 208 -6.49 23.96 3.09
CA LYS A 208 -7.01 23.00 4.08
C LYS A 208 -6.46 21.60 3.85
N TYR A 209 -5.34 21.48 3.13
CA TYR A 209 -4.88 20.17 2.65
C TYR A 209 -4.59 19.20 3.79
N VAL A 210 -4.10 19.68 4.94
CA VAL A 210 -3.82 18.85 6.12
C VAL A 210 -5.09 18.17 6.64
N GLU A 211 -6.17 18.94 6.83
CA GLU A 211 -7.47 18.41 7.28
C GLU A 211 -8.06 17.42 6.25
N VAL A 212 -7.97 17.77 4.97
CA VAL A 212 -8.49 16.94 3.87
C VAL A 212 -7.68 15.65 3.72
N LEU A 213 -6.35 15.74 3.83
CA LEU A 213 -5.44 14.60 3.78
C LEU A 213 -5.70 13.66 4.95
N GLY A 214 -5.74 14.17 6.18
CA GLY A 214 -6.04 13.37 7.36
C GLY A 214 -7.39 12.66 7.22
N ARG A 215 -8.46 13.37 6.85
CA ARG A 215 -9.77 12.74 6.59
C ARG A 215 -9.72 11.68 5.51
N SER A 216 -8.96 11.91 4.43
CA SER A 216 -8.83 10.95 3.33
C SER A 216 -8.11 9.68 3.79
N VAL A 217 -7.02 9.81 4.56
CA VAL A 217 -6.31 8.67 5.16
C VAL A 217 -7.22 7.90 6.11
N SER A 218 -7.99 8.60 6.96
CA SER A 218 -8.99 7.96 7.83
C SER A 218 -10.04 7.19 7.04
N LEU A 219 -10.49 7.68 5.88
CA LEU A 219 -11.46 6.97 5.05
C LEU A 219 -10.89 5.65 4.48
N ILE A 220 -9.60 5.61 4.15
CA ILE A 220 -8.93 4.36 3.72
C ILE A 220 -8.87 3.35 4.87
N ILE A 221 -8.41 3.79 6.04
CA ILE A 221 -8.30 2.93 7.24
C ILE A 221 -9.69 2.43 7.67
N ASN A 222 -10.69 3.31 7.69
CA ASN A 222 -12.07 2.93 8.02
C ASN A 222 -12.68 1.98 6.98
N GLY A 223 -12.33 2.15 5.69
CA GLY A 223 -12.70 1.20 4.65
C GLY A 223 -12.15 -0.21 4.93
N ALA A 224 -10.87 -0.29 5.35
CA ALA A 224 -10.24 -1.54 5.74
C ALA A 224 -10.88 -2.18 6.98
N LEU A 225 -11.20 -1.39 8.00
CA LEU A 225 -11.90 -1.84 9.20
C LEU A 225 -13.30 -2.38 8.89
N ALA A 226 -14.02 -1.76 7.96
CA ALA A 226 -15.36 -2.18 7.57
C ALA A 226 -15.39 -3.56 6.88
N LEU A 227 -14.24 -4.07 6.41
CA LEU A 227 -14.13 -5.38 5.75
C LEU A 227 -14.49 -6.56 6.65
N GLU A 228 -14.46 -6.41 7.98
CA GLU A 228 -14.91 -7.47 8.89
C GLU A 228 -16.36 -7.90 8.61
N ARG A 229 -17.21 -6.94 8.22
CA ARG A 229 -18.65 -7.16 7.96
C ARG A 229 -18.92 -7.75 6.57
N CYS A 230 -17.88 -8.01 5.79
CA CYS A 230 -17.98 -8.43 4.39
C CYS A 230 -17.68 -9.92 4.20
N GLN A 231 -17.67 -10.74 5.25
CA GLN A 231 -17.59 -12.20 5.08
C GLN A 231 -18.90 -12.74 4.48
N PRO A 232 -18.88 -13.64 3.46
CA PRO A 232 -17.74 -14.42 2.94
C PRO A 232 -17.04 -13.85 1.69
N LEU A 233 -17.35 -12.61 1.29
CA LEU A 233 -16.88 -11.99 0.04
C LEU A 233 -15.35 -11.99 -0.10
N LEU A 234 -14.64 -12.03 1.03
CA LEU A 234 -13.19 -11.95 1.13
C LEU A 234 -12.49 -13.31 0.96
N GLY A 235 -13.18 -14.39 0.59
CA GLY A 235 -12.67 -15.76 0.72
C GLY A 235 -11.28 -16.07 0.13
N LYS A 236 -10.85 -15.37 -0.93
CA LYS A 236 -9.49 -15.54 -1.53
C LYS A 236 -8.46 -14.51 -1.05
N LEU A 237 -8.88 -13.54 -0.24
CA LEU A 237 -8.02 -12.51 0.30
C LEU A 237 -7.24 -13.08 1.49
N ASP A 238 -5.92 -13.15 1.36
CA ASP A 238 -5.03 -13.44 2.47
C ASP A 238 -4.90 -12.21 3.39
N PRO A 239 -5.44 -12.24 4.64
CA PRO A 239 -5.39 -11.10 5.53
C PRO A 239 -3.97 -10.77 6.04
N GLU A 240 -3.02 -11.70 5.97
CA GLU A 240 -1.61 -11.45 6.29
C GLU A 240 -0.84 -10.81 5.12
N ARG A 241 -1.49 -10.70 3.96
CA ARG A 241 -0.97 -10.12 2.72
C ARG A 241 -1.89 -9.03 2.19
N ALA A 242 -2.63 -8.39 3.08
CA ALA A 242 -3.46 -7.24 2.77
C ALA A 242 -3.17 -6.08 3.73
N GLY A 243 -3.07 -4.88 3.17
CA GLY A 243 -2.68 -3.68 3.91
C GLY A 243 -2.67 -2.44 3.02
N ILE A 244 -2.19 -1.33 3.57
CA ILE A 244 -2.06 -0.08 2.82
C ILE A 244 -0.72 -0.04 2.09
N CYS A 245 -0.78 0.15 0.77
CA CYS A 245 0.39 0.37 -0.07
C CYS A 245 0.22 1.65 -0.89
N MET A 246 1.35 2.18 -1.34
CA MET A 246 1.43 3.39 -2.12
C MET A 246 2.26 3.16 -3.38
N PHE A 247 1.83 3.68 -4.53
CA PHE A 247 2.54 3.60 -5.79
C PHE A 247 2.68 4.97 -6.44
N ARG A 248 3.91 5.31 -6.83
CA ARG A 248 4.19 6.55 -7.55
C ARG A 248 3.93 6.39 -9.03
N TYR A 249 3.27 7.37 -9.62
CA TYR A 249 3.03 7.48 -11.05
C TYR A 249 2.93 8.94 -11.51
#